data_AF-A0A3S0FD75-F1
#
_entry.id   AF-A0A3S0FD75-F1
#
_cell.length_a   1.000
_cell.length_b   1.000
_cell.length_c   1.000
_cell.angle_alpha   90.00
_cell.angle_beta   90.00
_cell.angle_gamma   90.00
#
_symmetry.space_group_name_H-M   'P 1'
#
loop_
_entity.id
_entity.type
_entity.pdbx_description
1 polymer ?
#
loop_
_entity_poly.entity_id
_entity_poly.type
_entity_poly.pdbx_seq_one_letter_code
_entity_poly.pdbx_strand_id
1 'polypeptide(L)'
;MTTIDHPLLQSAEFQRQLATLLMPDYFVRAQRIEPDEATATLTAVGHVLRTLMDRAELAWAGARIALLLDEKPWLASCAVTIDSSSEYNDGGGTMLVRSISVSQLETVESVEVPDEFRDSDDVDVAALEDDVARDLDQAAWDFASAFMQPDEDSSLTVRVDRCLVVELLAGVEPISGSRIAERLWPDYKHLLTPEPPAARP
;
A
#
# COMPACT_ATOMS: atom_id res chain seq x y z
N MET A 1 11.67 9.98 18.81
CA MET A 1 12.11 8.56 18.81
C MET A 1 11.05 7.78 19.55
N THR A 2 10.10 7.19 18.82
CA THR A 2 9.03 6.39 19.41
C THR A 2 9.59 5.00 19.68
N THR A 3 9.80 4.64 20.94
CA THR A 3 10.25 3.29 21.30
C THR A 3 9.12 2.32 20.98
N ILE A 4 9.36 1.41 20.04
CA ILE A 4 8.41 0.34 19.72
C ILE A 4 8.46 -0.66 20.88
N ASP A 5 7.44 -0.66 21.75
CA ASP A 5 7.33 -1.58 22.88
C ASP A 5 6.65 -2.88 22.44
N HIS A 6 7.39 -3.71 21.70
CA HIS A 6 6.90 -5.00 21.21
C HIS A 6 7.47 -6.15 22.06
N PRO A 7 6.66 -7.08 22.60
CA PRO A 7 7.12 -8.15 23.50
C PRO A 7 8.26 -9.01 22.96
N LEU A 8 8.33 -9.23 21.64
CA LEU A 8 9.44 -9.95 21.01
C LEU A 8 10.78 -9.24 21.18
N LEU A 9 10.80 -7.90 21.13
CA LEU A 9 12.01 -7.10 21.33
C LEU A 9 12.53 -7.21 22.77
N GLN A 10 11.71 -7.65 23.73
CA GLN A 10 12.12 -7.88 25.11
C GLN A 10 12.56 -9.33 25.39
N SER A 11 12.42 -10.25 24.42
CA SER A 11 12.81 -11.65 24.59
C SER A 11 14.33 -11.82 24.62
N ALA A 12 14.85 -12.46 25.66
CA ALA A 12 16.28 -12.76 25.82
C ALA A 12 16.83 -13.75 24.77
N GLU A 13 15.95 -14.55 24.15
CA GLU A 13 16.30 -15.41 23.02
C GLU A 13 16.43 -14.60 21.74
N PHE A 14 15.45 -13.73 21.47
CA PHE A 14 15.46 -12.83 20.33
C PHE A 14 16.66 -11.88 20.37
N GLN A 15 16.94 -11.26 21.53
CA GLN A 15 18.09 -10.39 21.73
C GLN A 15 19.44 -11.10 21.50
N ARG A 16 19.55 -12.40 21.85
CA ARG A 16 20.73 -13.21 21.56
C ARG A 16 20.90 -13.50 20.07
N GLN A 17 19.82 -13.81 19.37
CA GLN A 17 19.84 -14.01 17.91
C GLN A 17 20.12 -12.70 17.17
N LEU A 18 19.64 -11.57 17.68
CA LEU A 18 19.92 -10.26 17.11
C LEU A 18 21.39 -9.87 17.31
N ALA A 19 21.98 -10.22 18.46
CA ALA A 19 23.39 -9.96 18.76
C ALA A 19 24.35 -10.59 17.74
N THR A 20 24.02 -11.77 17.20
CA THR A 20 24.82 -12.43 16.16
C THR A 20 24.70 -11.76 14.79
N LEU A 21 23.77 -10.82 14.62
CA LEU A 21 23.54 -10.06 13.39
C LEU A 21 23.96 -8.58 13.51
N LEU A 22 24.51 -8.15 14.66
CA LEU A 22 24.82 -6.73 14.91
C LEU A 22 26.02 -6.19 14.13
N MET A 23 26.87 -7.06 13.58
CA MET A 23 28.11 -6.68 12.90
C MET A 23 28.22 -7.36 11.53
N PRO A 24 27.33 -7.05 10.57
CA PRO A 24 27.51 -7.53 9.20
C PRO A 24 28.81 -7.00 8.60
N ASP A 25 29.55 -7.85 7.90
CA ASP A 25 30.79 -7.47 7.22
C ASP A 25 30.91 -8.09 5.82
N TYR A 26 31.74 -7.46 4.99
CA TYR A 26 32.07 -7.92 3.63
C TYR A 26 33.57 -8.09 3.50
N PHE A 27 33.99 -9.23 2.94
CA PHE A 27 35.39 -9.58 2.77
C PHE A 27 35.76 -9.59 1.29
N VAL A 28 36.96 -9.11 0.97
CA VAL A 28 37.51 -9.22 -0.39
C VAL A 28 38.34 -10.50 -0.50
N ARG A 29 37.95 -11.44 -1.36
CA ARG A 29 38.64 -12.72 -1.60
C ARG A 29 38.71 -13.00 -3.08
N ALA A 30 39.90 -13.36 -3.59
CA ALA A 30 40.11 -13.73 -5.00
C ALA A 30 39.42 -12.79 -6.01
N GLN A 31 39.59 -11.47 -5.84
CA GLN A 31 38.98 -10.41 -6.67
C GLN A 31 37.44 -10.33 -6.62
N ARG A 32 36.80 -10.91 -5.60
CA ARG A 32 35.37 -10.84 -5.34
C ARG A 32 35.10 -10.27 -3.96
N ILE A 33 33.94 -9.63 -3.81
CA ILE A 33 33.39 -9.22 -2.52
C ILE A 33 32.43 -10.32 -2.08
N GLU A 34 32.65 -10.88 -0.89
CA GLU A 34 31.85 -11.96 -0.32
C GLU A 34 31.30 -11.53 1.04
N PRO A 35 30.00 -11.77 1.33
CA PRO A 35 29.43 -11.49 2.64
C PRO A 35 29.91 -12.53 3.66
N ASP A 36 29.98 -12.14 4.93
CA ASP A 36 30.01 -13.12 6.01
C ASP A 36 28.64 -13.77 6.26
N GLU A 37 28.61 -14.73 7.19
CA GLU A 37 27.38 -15.46 7.53
C GLU A 37 26.29 -14.53 8.08
N ALA A 38 26.66 -13.52 8.87
CA ALA A 38 25.73 -12.53 9.42
C ALA A 38 25.09 -11.70 8.29
N THR A 39 25.89 -11.22 7.34
CA THR A 39 25.42 -10.44 6.19
C THR A 39 24.57 -11.27 5.23
N ALA A 40 24.96 -12.52 4.97
CA ALA A 40 24.15 -13.44 4.15
C ALA A 40 22.79 -13.72 4.81
N THR A 41 22.79 -13.94 6.12
CA THR A 41 21.57 -14.15 6.91
C THR A 41 20.67 -12.91 6.90
N LEU A 42 21.22 -11.73 7.16
CA LEU A 42 20.48 -10.46 7.10
C LEU A 42 19.91 -10.19 5.71
N THR A 43 20.66 -10.52 4.65
CA THR A 43 20.18 -10.39 3.28
C THR A 43 18.96 -11.29 3.04
N ALA A 44 19.01 -12.55 3.46
CA ALA A 44 17.90 -13.49 3.34
C ALA A 44 16.67 -13.06 4.17
N VAL A 45 16.89 -12.67 5.43
CA VAL A 45 15.82 -12.16 6.31
C VAL A 45 15.21 -10.88 5.74
N GLY A 46 16.03 -9.95 5.27
CA GLY A 46 15.58 -8.71 4.65
C GLY A 46 14.72 -8.94 3.42
N HIS A 47 15.03 -9.96 2.60
CA HIS A 47 14.19 -10.34 1.48
C HIS A 47 12.81 -10.83 1.92
N VAL A 48 12.75 -11.71 2.93
CA VAL A 48 11.48 -12.20 3.49
C VAL A 48 10.67 -11.06 4.10
N LEU A 49 11.31 -10.19 4.88
CA LEU A 49 10.65 -9.04 5.50
C LEU A 49 10.08 -8.09 4.46
N ARG A 50 10.79 -7.84 3.36
CA ARG A 50 10.28 -7.03 2.25
C ARG A 50 8.99 -7.60 1.68
N THR A 51 8.97 -8.90 1.34
CA THR A 51 7.75 -9.56 0.87
C THR A 51 6.59 -9.48 1.88
N LEU A 52 6.88 -9.57 3.18
CA LEU A 52 5.86 -9.41 4.22
C LEU A 52 5.37 -7.97 4.35
N MET A 53 6.24 -6.98 4.13
CA MET A 53 5.87 -5.56 4.09
C MET A 53 5.02 -5.25 2.87
N ASP A 54 5.41 -5.68 1.67
CA ASP A 54 4.63 -5.48 0.44
C ASP A 54 3.19 -6.04 0.61
N ARG A 55 3.06 -7.20 1.27
CA ARG A 55 1.75 -7.79 1.65
C ARG A 55 0.96 -6.91 2.60
N ALA A 56 1.61 -6.38 3.62
CA ALA A 56 0.98 -5.55 4.63
C ALA A 56 0.51 -4.22 4.01
N GLU A 57 1.31 -3.62 3.13
CA GLU A 57 0.98 -2.39 2.41
C GLU A 57 -0.21 -2.61 1.46
N LEU A 58 -0.23 -3.70 0.69
CA LEU A 58 -1.38 -4.03 -0.16
C LEU A 58 -2.65 -4.33 0.66
N ALA A 59 -2.52 -5.04 1.78
CA ALA A 59 -3.64 -5.27 2.69
C ALA A 59 -4.15 -3.96 3.31
N TRP A 60 -3.24 -3.03 3.63
CA TRP A 60 -3.59 -1.71 4.14
C TRP A 60 -4.34 -0.89 3.08
N ALA A 61 -3.88 -0.88 1.82
CA ALA A 61 -4.57 -0.20 0.72
C ALA A 61 -6.00 -0.74 0.54
N GLY A 62 -6.17 -2.06 0.60
CA GLY A 62 -7.49 -2.68 0.59
C GLY A 62 -8.37 -2.29 1.77
N ALA A 63 -7.80 -2.18 2.98
CA ALA A 63 -8.54 -1.69 4.15
C ALA A 63 -8.94 -0.22 4.01
N ARG A 64 -8.08 0.63 3.41
CA ARG A 64 -8.40 2.04 3.16
C ARG A 64 -9.55 2.19 2.16
N ILE A 65 -9.56 1.39 1.09
CA ILE A 65 -10.70 1.36 0.15
C ILE A 65 -11.97 0.83 0.81
N ALA A 66 -11.88 -0.19 1.66
CA ALA A 66 -13.05 -0.66 2.40
C ALA A 66 -13.66 0.43 3.28
N LEU A 67 -12.83 1.18 4.00
CA LEU A 67 -13.28 2.31 4.80
C LEU A 67 -13.93 3.40 3.93
N LEU A 68 -13.31 3.77 2.81
CA LEU A 68 -13.87 4.73 1.85
C LEU A 68 -15.26 4.28 1.35
N LEU A 69 -15.40 3.00 0.98
CA LEU A 69 -16.67 2.46 0.49
C LEU A 69 -17.72 2.29 1.60
N ASP A 70 -17.32 2.18 2.86
CA ASP A 70 -18.24 2.21 4.00
C ASP A 70 -18.74 3.63 4.26
N GLU A 71 -17.84 4.62 4.23
CA GLU A 71 -18.13 6.04 4.46
C GLU A 71 -18.93 6.68 3.31
N LYS A 72 -18.76 6.21 2.07
CA LYS A 72 -19.40 6.76 0.87
C LYS A 72 -20.28 5.72 0.18
N PRO A 73 -21.45 5.34 0.74
CA PRO A 73 -22.31 4.28 0.19
C PRO A 73 -22.87 4.58 -1.20
N TRP A 74 -22.78 5.84 -1.66
CA TRP A 74 -23.13 6.26 -3.01
C TRP A 74 -22.04 5.94 -4.06
N LEU A 75 -20.78 5.66 -3.68
CA LEU A 75 -19.65 5.46 -4.62
C LEU A 75 -19.63 4.06 -5.28
N ALA A 76 -20.22 3.87 -6.46
CA ALA A 76 -20.26 2.54 -7.09
C ALA A 76 -18.87 2.09 -7.55
N SER A 77 -18.14 2.96 -8.23
CA SER A 77 -16.86 2.63 -8.83
C SER A 77 -16.04 3.90 -9.11
N CYS A 78 -14.71 3.80 -9.13
CA CYS A 78 -13.83 4.87 -9.55
C CYS A 78 -12.44 4.34 -9.97
N ALA A 79 -11.75 5.08 -10.83
CA ALA A 79 -10.36 4.84 -11.19
C ALA A 79 -9.48 5.74 -10.31
N VAL A 80 -8.54 5.13 -9.57
CA VAL A 80 -7.61 5.83 -8.69
C VAL A 80 -6.25 5.83 -9.37
N THR A 81 -5.73 7.00 -9.70
CA THR A 81 -4.39 7.16 -10.27
C THR A 81 -3.45 7.68 -9.19
N ILE A 82 -2.34 6.98 -9.03
CA ILE A 82 -1.24 7.33 -8.12
C ILE A 82 -0.12 7.85 -9.00
N ASP A 83 0.26 9.11 -8.77
CA ASP A 83 1.36 9.74 -9.46
C ASP A 83 2.54 9.86 -8.50
N SER A 84 3.74 9.55 -8.98
CA SER A 84 5.00 9.68 -8.28
C SER A 84 5.94 10.49 -9.15
N SER A 85 6.43 11.61 -8.64
CA SER A 85 7.31 12.50 -9.38
C SER A 85 8.37 13.13 -8.48
N SER A 86 9.53 13.40 -9.07
CA SER A 86 10.60 14.11 -8.41
C SER A 86 10.47 15.62 -8.63
N GLU A 87 10.25 16.37 -7.56
CA GLU A 87 10.16 17.84 -7.60
C GLU A 87 11.42 18.49 -7.03
N TYR A 88 11.82 19.63 -7.61
CA TYR A 88 12.89 20.44 -7.07
C TYR A 88 12.37 21.33 -5.95
N ASN A 89 13.00 21.26 -4.78
CA ASN A 89 12.73 22.21 -3.71
C ASN A 89 13.57 23.49 -3.89
N ASP A 90 13.10 24.58 -3.30
CA ASP A 90 13.77 25.90 -3.38
C ASP A 90 15.18 25.92 -2.78
N GLY A 91 15.56 24.87 -2.04
CA GLY A 91 16.90 24.67 -1.49
C GLY A 91 17.89 23.99 -2.44
N GLY A 92 17.48 23.67 -3.68
CA GLY A 92 18.31 22.96 -4.66
C GLY A 92 18.40 21.44 -4.43
N GLY A 93 17.54 20.89 -3.58
CA GLY A 93 17.34 19.46 -3.40
C GLY A 93 16.21 18.92 -4.28
N THR A 94 16.11 17.60 -4.36
CA THR A 94 14.98 16.91 -4.98
C THR A 94 14.14 16.26 -3.88
N MET A 95 12.83 16.37 -3.98
CA MET A 95 11.88 15.70 -3.10
C MET A 95 10.97 14.81 -3.95
N LEU A 96 10.75 13.59 -3.51
CA LEU A 96 9.74 12.74 -4.10
C LEU A 96 8.36 13.21 -3.64
N VAL A 97 7.49 13.50 -4.59
CA VAL A 97 6.10 13.90 -4.39
C VAL A 97 5.21 12.79 -4.90
N ARG A 98 4.16 12.51 -4.14
CA ARG A 98 3.15 11.51 -4.49
C ARG A 98 1.77 12.12 -4.28
N SER A 99 0.91 11.92 -5.25
CA SER A 99 -0.47 12.42 -5.22
C SER A 99 -1.44 11.37 -5.74
N ILE A 100 -2.69 11.49 -5.33
CA ILE A 100 -3.79 10.68 -5.88
C ILE A 100 -4.75 11.58 -6.65
N SER A 101 -5.16 11.10 -7.82
CA SER A 101 -6.30 11.63 -8.54
C SER A 101 -7.36 10.54 -8.74
N VAL A 102 -8.62 10.94 -8.84
CA VAL A 102 -9.76 10.05 -9.06
C VAL A 102 -10.45 10.45 -10.34
N SER A 103 -10.86 9.46 -11.13
CA SER A 103 -11.58 9.67 -12.38
C SER A 103 -12.57 8.53 -12.64
N GLN A 104 -13.42 8.67 -13.65
CA GLN A 104 -14.38 7.62 -14.05
C GLN A 104 -15.25 7.17 -12.87
N LEU A 105 -15.70 8.13 -12.07
CA LEU A 105 -16.54 7.89 -10.92
C LEU A 105 -17.97 7.57 -11.36
N GLU A 106 -18.53 6.50 -10.83
CA GLU A 106 -19.94 6.14 -11.00
C GLU A 106 -20.61 6.06 -9.62
N THR A 107 -21.89 6.40 -9.57
CA THR A 107 -22.69 6.36 -8.35
C THR A 107 -23.64 5.16 -8.33
N VAL A 108 -24.03 4.73 -7.15
CA VAL A 108 -25.05 3.68 -6.98
C VAL A 108 -26.42 4.31 -7.19
N GLU A 109 -27.14 3.92 -8.24
CA GLU A 109 -28.44 4.53 -8.62
C GLU A 109 -29.48 4.57 -7.48
N SER A 110 -29.46 3.57 -6.58
CA SER A 110 -30.42 3.46 -5.48
C SER A 110 -30.01 4.20 -4.20
N VAL A 111 -28.84 4.86 -4.17
CA VAL A 111 -28.30 5.55 -2.99
C VAL A 111 -28.21 7.04 -3.30
N GLU A 112 -28.76 7.84 -2.40
CA GLU A 112 -28.73 9.28 -2.54
C GLU A 112 -27.30 9.83 -2.37
N VAL A 113 -26.89 10.67 -3.32
CA VAL A 113 -25.66 11.46 -3.24
C VAL A 113 -25.93 12.68 -2.36
N PRO A 114 -24.99 13.11 -1.49
CA PRO A 114 -25.18 14.30 -0.65
C PRO A 114 -25.50 15.55 -1.47
N ASP A 115 -26.41 16.39 -0.97
CA ASP A 115 -26.93 17.57 -1.68
C ASP A 115 -25.86 18.60 -2.05
N GLU A 116 -24.73 18.63 -1.32
CA GLU A 116 -23.59 19.51 -1.62
C GLU A 116 -22.89 19.18 -2.95
N PHE A 117 -23.13 17.98 -3.49
CA PHE A 117 -22.63 17.54 -4.80
C PHE A 117 -23.72 17.52 -5.88
N ARG A 118 -24.80 18.28 -5.68
CA ARG A 118 -25.86 18.46 -6.67
C ARG A 118 -25.89 19.88 -7.18
N ASP A 119 -25.83 20.06 -8.49
CA ASP A 119 -26.17 21.32 -9.16
C ASP A 119 -27.51 21.17 -9.88
N SER A 120 -28.55 21.81 -9.34
CA SER A 120 -29.83 21.98 -10.04
C SER A 120 -30.44 20.66 -10.56
N ASP A 121 -30.45 19.64 -9.69
CA ASP A 121 -30.87 18.23 -9.89
C ASP A 121 -29.85 17.28 -10.55
N ASP A 122 -28.76 17.78 -11.14
CA ASP A 122 -27.68 16.95 -11.68
C ASP A 122 -26.59 16.71 -10.63
N VAL A 123 -25.98 15.52 -10.66
CA VAL A 123 -24.83 15.20 -9.79
C VAL A 123 -23.57 15.83 -10.38
N ASP A 124 -22.88 16.64 -9.58
CA ASP A 124 -21.55 17.18 -9.90
C ASP A 124 -20.50 16.09 -9.67
N VAL A 125 -20.24 15.30 -10.72
CA VAL A 125 -19.27 14.20 -10.70
C VAL A 125 -17.85 14.71 -10.42
N ALA A 126 -17.48 15.90 -10.90
CA ALA A 126 -16.15 16.44 -10.66
C ALA A 126 -15.94 16.77 -9.19
N ALA A 127 -16.96 17.34 -8.53
CA ALA A 127 -16.90 17.59 -7.09
C ALA A 127 -16.82 16.28 -6.27
N LEU A 128 -17.50 15.20 -6.71
CA LEU A 128 -17.37 13.88 -6.08
C LEU A 128 -15.99 13.27 -6.29
N GLU A 129 -15.41 13.38 -7.49
CA GLU A 129 -14.06 12.90 -7.79
C GLU A 129 -13.03 13.61 -6.91
N ASP A 130 -13.12 14.94 -6.79
CA ASP A 130 -12.27 15.75 -5.90
C ASP A 130 -12.44 15.36 -4.42
N ASP A 131 -13.67 15.04 -4.01
CA ASP A 131 -13.95 14.60 -2.63
C ASP A 131 -13.30 13.25 -2.31
N VAL A 132 -13.49 12.27 -3.19
CA VAL A 132 -12.86 10.94 -3.04
C VAL A 132 -11.34 11.05 -3.12
N ALA A 133 -10.80 11.86 -4.04
CA ALA A 133 -9.37 12.08 -4.17
C ALA A 133 -8.80 12.68 -2.88
N ARG A 134 -9.44 13.68 -2.29
CA ARG A 134 -8.99 14.31 -1.03
C ARG A 134 -8.93 13.33 0.14
N ASP A 135 -9.90 12.43 0.23
CA ASP A 135 -9.91 11.40 1.27
C ASP A 135 -8.77 10.38 1.06
N LEU A 136 -8.43 10.09 -0.19
CA LEU A 136 -7.33 9.18 -0.51
C LEU A 136 -5.95 9.86 -0.49
N ASP A 137 -5.85 11.16 -0.70
CA ASP A 137 -4.56 11.86 -0.82
C ASP A 137 -3.70 11.77 0.45
N GLN A 138 -4.33 11.73 1.62
CA GLN A 138 -3.64 11.47 2.90
C GLN A 138 -2.97 10.09 2.96
N ALA A 139 -3.42 9.17 2.11
CA ALA A 139 -2.92 7.81 1.94
C ALA A 139 -2.04 7.64 0.67
N ALA A 140 -1.71 8.72 -0.06
CA ALA A 140 -0.98 8.63 -1.33
C ALA A 140 0.37 7.91 -1.18
N TRP A 141 1.08 8.15 -0.07
CA TRP A 141 2.32 7.46 0.23
C TRP A 141 2.13 5.96 0.43
N ASP A 142 1.11 5.57 1.19
CA ASP A 142 0.82 4.18 1.50
C ASP A 142 0.35 3.40 0.25
N PHE A 143 -0.48 4.04 -0.59
CA PHE A 143 -0.87 3.48 -1.89
C PHE A 143 0.32 3.28 -2.81
N ALA A 144 1.19 4.30 -2.93
CA ALA A 144 2.39 4.16 -3.74
C ALA A 144 3.30 3.03 -3.24
N SER A 145 3.46 2.86 -1.92
CA SER A 145 4.25 1.74 -1.37
C SER A 145 3.64 0.38 -1.75
N ALA A 146 2.32 0.27 -1.77
CA ALA A 146 1.64 -0.98 -2.15
C ALA A 146 1.78 -1.37 -3.62
N PHE A 147 1.95 -0.40 -4.54
CA PHE A 147 1.83 -0.66 -5.98
C PHE A 147 3.04 -0.25 -6.83
N MET A 148 3.89 0.66 -6.35
CA MET A 148 4.94 1.31 -7.13
C MET A 148 6.32 1.02 -6.54
N GLN A 149 7.35 1.09 -7.38
CA GLN A 149 8.72 1.04 -6.90
C GLN A 149 9.10 2.36 -6.18
N PRO A 150 9.94 2.33 -5.14
CA PRO A 150 10.17 3.50 -4.27
C PRO A 150 10.68 4.76 -4.98
N ASP A 151 11.53 4.60 -6.00
CA ASP A 151 12.25 5.68 -6.69
C ASP A 151 11.79 5.84 -8.15
N GLU A 152 10.58 5.38 -8.47
CA GLU A 152 10.07 5.41 -9.83
C GLU A 152 9.20 6.65 -10.06
N ASP A 153 9.68 7.55 -10.92
CA ASP A 153 8.86 8.60 -11.52
C ASP A 153 7.90 7.92 -12.52
N SER A 154 6.67 7.69 -12.09
CA SER A 154 5.67 6.93 -12.84
C SER A 154 4.25 7.27 -12.40
N SER A 155 3.29 6.80 -13.17
CA SER A 155 1.87 6.92 -12.89
C SER A 155 1.24 5.54 -13.02
N LEU A 156 0.40 5.17 -12.06
CA LEU A 156 -0.31 3.90 -12.06
C LEU A 156 -1.78 4.13 -11.73
N THR A 157 -2.67 3.56 -12.54
CA THR A 157 -4.11 3.57 -12.29
C THR A 157 -4.59 2.20 -11.82
N VAL A 158 -5.30 2.17 -10.69
CA VAL A 158 -6.01 0.99 -10.17
C VAL A 158 -7.51 1.24 -10.12
N ARG A 159 -8.31 0.18 -10.33
CA ARG A 159 -9.77 0.28 -10.35
C ARG A 159 -10.36 -0.09 -8.99
N VAL A 160 -11.36 0.67 -8.55
CA VAL A 160 -12.22 0.35 -7.41
C VAL A 160 -13.62 0.09 -7.94
N ASP A 161 -14.21 -1.03 -7.52
CA ASP A 161 -15.58 -1.42 -7.89
C ASP A 161 -16.26 -2.06 -6.67
N ARG A 162 -17.28 -1.38 -6.15
CA ARG A 162 -18.04 -1.84 -4.97
C ARG A 162 -18.67 -3.20 -5.22
N CYS A 163 -19.13 -3.51 -6.43
CA CYS A 163 -19.82 -4.77 -6.72
C CYS A 163 -18.91 -5.99 -6.47
N LEU A 164 -17.59 -5.84 -6.63
CA LEU A 164 -16.63 -6.92 -6.39
C LEU A 164 -16.44 -7.24 -4.91
N VAL A 165 -16.80 -6.31 -4.03
CA VAL A 165 -16.52 -6.38 -2.58
C VAL A 165 -17.77 -6.22 -1.71
N VAL A 166 -18.95 -6.03 -2.29
CA VAL A 166 -20.20 -5.75 -1.56
C VAL A 166 -20.53 -6.81 -0.51
N GLU A 167 -20.28 -8.09 -0.79
CA GLU A 167 -20.49 -9.18 0.17
C GLU A 167 -19.52 -9.10 1.36
N LEU A 168 -18.30 -8.59 1.13
CA LEU A 168 -17.29 -8.40 2.17
C LEU A 168 -17.63 -7.19 3.05
N LEU A 169 -18.20 -6.14 2.47
CA LEU A 169 -18.66 -4.95 3.20
C LEU A 169 -19.91 -5.24 4.05
N ALA A 170 -20.82 -6.11 3.58
CA ALA A 170 -22.06 -6.46 4.26
C ALA A 170 -21.92 -7.52 5.37
N GLY A 171 -20.71 -8.08 5.56
CA GLY A 171 -20.45 -9.13 6.53
C GLY A 171 -20.55 -8.66 7.99
N VAL A 172 -20.70 -9.63 8.91
CA VAL A 172 -20.58 -9.38 10.36
C VAL A 172 -19.12 -9.66 10.75
N GLU A 173 -18.46 -8.69 11.39
CA GLU A 173 -17.05 -8.71 11.87
C GLU A 173 -15.96 -8.33 10.83
N PRO A 174 -14.74 -7.91 11.27
CA PRO A 174 -14.03 -6.79 10.66
C PRO A 174 -13.64 -7.05 9.21
N ILE A 175 -13.75 -6.00 8.40
CA ILE A 175 -13.46 -6.05 6.97
C ILE A 175 -11.95 -6.29 6.77
N SER A 176 -11.62 -7.41 6.12
CA SER A 176 -10.24 -7.79 5.85
C SER A 176 -9.71 -7.06 4.62
N GLY A 177 -8.77 -6.14 4.83
CA GLY A 177 -8.15 -5.39 3.74
C GLY A 177 -7.45 -6.25 2.69
N SER A 178 -6.81 -7.36 3.09
CA SER A 178 -6.22 -8.31 2.12
C SER A 178 -7.28 -8.97 1.23
N ARG A 179 -8.45 -9.31 1.76
CA ARG A 179 -9.56 -9.87 0.95
C ARG A 179 -10.15 -8.84 0.00
N ILE A 180 -10.21 -7.58 0.41
CA ILE A 180 -10.65 -6.47 -0.43
C ILE A 180 -9.66 -6.27 -1.58
N ALA A 181 -8.37 -6.17 -1.28
CA ALA A 181 -7.31 -6.04 -2.28
C ALA A 181 -7.30 -7.21 -3.27
N GLU A 182 -7.47 -8.45 -2.80
CA GLU A 182 -7.51 -9.64 -3.65
C GLU A 182 -8.68 -9.63 -4.65
N ARG A 183 -9.81 -8.99 -4.29
CA ARG A 183 -10.98 -8.87 -5.16
C ARG A 183 -10.88 -7.70 -6.15
N LEU A 184 -10.34 -6.57 -5.70
CA LEU A 184 -10.23 -5.36 -6.53
C LEU A 184 -9.04 -5.42 -7.50
N TRP A 185 -7.92 -6.01 -7.07
CA TRP A 185 -6.64 -5.94 -7.78
C TRP A 185 -6.01 -7.33 -7.94
N PRO A 186 -6.65 -8.22 -8.71
CA PRO A 186 -6.21 -9.62 -8.86
C PRO A 186 -4.80 -9.75 -9.43
N ASP A 187 -4.33 -8.79 -10.23
CA ASP A 187 -2.97 -8.78 -10.78
C ASP A 187 -1.88 -8.69 -9.69
N TYR A 188 -2.23 -8.14 -8.52
CA TYR A 188 -1.35 -7.99 -7.36
C TYR A 188 -1.51 -9.12 -6.33
N LYS A 189 -2.38 -10.11 -6.61
CA LYS A 189 -2.60 -11.27 -5.73
C LYS A 189 -1.33 -12.08 -5.45
N HIS A 190 -0.37 -12.06 -6.38
CA HIS A 190 0.91 -12.74 -6.19
C HIS A 190 1.67 -12.20 -4.97
N LEU A 191 1.48 -10.91 -4.63
CA LEU A 191 2.03 -10.33 -3.41
C LEU A 191 1.37 -10.94 -2.18
N LEU A 192 0.05 -11.15 -2.19
CA LEU A 192 -0.72 -11.72 -1.06
C LEU A 192 -0.53 -13.22 -0.85
N THR A 193 0.00 -13.94 -1.85
CA THR A 193 0.13 -15.40 -1.78
C THR A 193 1.44 -15.76 -1.08
N PRO A 194 1.43 -16.66 -0.07
CA PRO A 194 2.64 -17.15 0.57
C PRO A 194 3.39 -18.09 -0.37
N GLU A 195 4.09 -17.57 -1.37
CA GLU A 195 5.16 -18.35 -1.98
C GLU A 195 6.33 -18.38 -0.98
N PRO A 196 6.84 -19.58 -0.62
CA PRO A 196 8.10 -19.67 0.10
C PRO A 196 9.19 -19.05 -0.80
N PRO A 197 10.18 -18.35 -0.24
CA PRO A 197 11.29 -17.84 -1.03
C PRO A 197 11.88 -19.02 -1.80
N ALA A 198 11.86 -18.94 -3.13
CA ALA A 198 12.49 -19.93 -3.97
C ALA A 198 13.95 -20.03 -3.49
N ALA A 199 14.35 -21.23 -3.06
CA ALA A 199 15.74 -21.51 -2.78
C ALA A 199 16.50 -21.25 -4.09
N ARG A 200 17.12 -20.08 -4.22
CA ARG A 200 18.02 -19.83 -5.33
C ARG A 200 19.22 -20.79 -5.14
N PRO A 201 19.57 -21.57 -6.18
CA PRO A 201 20.69 -22.51 -6.12
C PRO A 201 22.04 -21.81 -5.91
#